data_AF-A0AAV6Z417-F1
#
_entry.id   AF-A0AAV6Z417-F1
#
_cell.length_a   1.000
_cell.length_b   1.000
_cell.length_c   1.000
_cell.angle_alpha   90.00
_cell.angle_beta   90.00
_cell.angle_gamma   90.00
#
_symmetry.space_group_name_H-M   'P 1'
#
loop_
_entity.id
_entity.type
_entity.pdbx_description
1 polymer ?
#
loop_
_entity_poly.entity_id
_entity_poly.type
_entity_poly.pdbx_seq_one_letter_code
_entity_poly.pdbx_strand_id
1 'polypeptide(L)'
;MLLVPSVLKANNDQKFCLQFSHLYESVNVTVDLETSARHITLLEKQVTGPEDDGCVTFKAPVSDQASVGHITLYVEGDTLLFTHRRSVLIRPTDNIVFIQSDKPIYKPGQKGE
;
A
#
# COMPACT_ATOMS: atom_id res chain seq x y z
N MET A 1 -3.21 -0.18 -15.65
CA MET A 1 -2.43 -1.13 -14.81
C MET A 1 -2.41 -0.63 -13.37
N LEU A 2 -2.51 -1.54 -12.40
CA LEU A 2 -2.34 -1.25 -10.97
C LEU A 2 -1.02 -1.85 -10.50
N LEU A 3 -0.16 -1.00 -9.94
CA LEU A 3 1.10 -1.38 -9.31
C LEU A 3 1.00 -1.11 -7.81
N VAL A 4 1.22 -2.14 -7.02
CA VAL A 4 1.18 -2.06 -5.55
C VAL A 4 2.24 -3.01 -4.98
N PRO A 5 2.91 -2.66 -3.87
CA PRO A 5 3.76 -3.60 -3.16
C PRO A 5 2.97 -4.84 -2.72
N SER A 6 3.60 -6.02 -2.79
CA SER A 6 3.00 -7.26 -2.29
C SER A 6 2.86 -7.29 -0.76
N VAL A 7 3.61 -6.46 -0.05
CA VAL A 7 3.56 -6.33 1.42
C VAL A 7 3.38 -4.86 1.80
N LEU A 8 2.34 -4.58 2.59
CA LEU A 8 2.04 -3.27 3.15
C LEU A 8 2.37 -3.26 4.64
N LYS A 9 3.06 -2.22 5.11
CA LYS A 9 3.29 -2.02 6.55
C LYS A 9 2.06 -1.34 7.15
N ALA A 10 1.42 -1.99 8.11
CA ALA A 10 0.22 -1.49 8.78
C ALA A 10 0.47 -0.13 9.44
N ASN A 11 -0.51 0.77 9.41
CA ASN A 11 -0.43 2.11 9.99
C ASN A 11 0.70 3.00 9.44
N ASN A 12 1.30 2.65 8.30
CA ASN A 12 2.30 3.46 7.61
C ASN A 12 1.76 3.94 6.26
N ASP A 13 2.37 5.00 5.75
CA ASP A 13 2.11 5.49 4.41
C ASP A 13 2.64 4.49 3.39
N GLN A 14 1.76 4.08 2.48
CA GLN A 14 2.01 3.17 1.37
C GLN A 14 1.64 3.88 0.08
N LYS A 15 2.14 3.37 -1.05
CA LYS A 15 1.83 3.92 -2.36
C LYS A 15 1.33 2.82 -3.29
N PHE A 16 0.33 3.15 -4.09
CA PHE A 16 0.01 2.40 -5.31
C PHE A 16 0.13 3.35 -6.49
N CYS A 17 0.42 2.80 -7.67
CA CYS A 17 0.53 3.57 -8.90
C CYS A 17 -0.45 3.05 -9.94
N LEU A 18 -1.04 3.97 -10.67
CA LEU A 18 -1.93 3.72 -11.79
C LEU A 18 -1.23 4.19 -13.06
N GLN A 19 -1.32 3.35 -14.08
CA GLN A 19 -0.80 3.65 -15.41
C GLN A 19 -1.85 3.27 -16.44
N PHE A 20 -2.29 4.22 -17.25
CA PHE A 20 -3.31 4.06 -18.27
C PHE A 20 -2.65 4.15 -19.64
N SER A 21 -2.67 3.05 -20.38
CA SER A 21 -2.10 3.01 -21.73
C SER A 21 -3.23 2.85 -22.74
N HIS A 22 -3.25 3.72 -23.75
CA HIS A 22 -4.20 3.67 -24.86
C HIS A 22 -5.68 3.81 -24.46
N LEU A 23 -6.00 4.76 -23.57
CA LEU A 23 -7.39 5.17 -23.37
C LEU A 23 -7.88 5.98 -24.57
N TYR A 24 -9.03 5.61 -25.13
CA TYR A 24 -9.70 6.32 -26.22
C TYR A 24 -10.94 7.09 -25.76
N GLU A 25 -11.34 6.92 -24.51
CA GLU A 25 -12.47 7.57 -23.85
C GLU A 25 -12.09 7.98 -22.43
N SER A 26 -12.82 8.94 -21.86
CA SER A 26 -12.71 9.25 -20.44
C SER A 26 -13.35 8.16 -19.61
N VAL A 27 -12.69 7.77 -18.54
CA VAL A 27 -13.14 6.68 -17.66
C VAL A 27 -13.20 7.13 -16.22
N ASN A 28 -14.16 6.61 -15.47
CA ASN A 28 -14.21 6.72 -14.03
C ASN A 28 -13.40 5.57 -13.43
N VAL A 29 -12.52 5.92 -12.51
CA VAL A 29 -11.61 4.99 -11.85
C VAL A 29 -11.88 4.99 -10.36
N THR A 30 -12.09 3.79 -9.83
CA THR A 30 -12.23 3.54 -8.39
C THR A 30 -11.18 2.53 -7.95
N VAL A 31 -10.48 2.81 -6.86
CA VAL A 31 -9.53 1.87 -6.24
C VAL A 31 -9.99 1.58 -4.83
N ASP A 32 -10.27 0.33 -4.54
CA ASP A 32 -10.72 -0.13 -3.23
C ASP A 32 -9.70 -1.08 -2.59
N LEU A 33 -9.61 -1.04 -1.26
CA LEU A 33 -8.92 -2.01 -0.42
C LEU A 33 -9.94 -2.81 0.39
N GLU A 34 -9.99 -4.11 0.13
CA GLU A 34 -10.80 -5.07 0.85
C GLU A 34 -9.92 -5.91 1.78
N THR A 35 -10.33 -6.02 3.04
CA THR A 35 -9.73 -6.91 4.05
C THR A 35 -10.84 -7.75 4.66
N SER A 36 -10.50 -8.74 5.50
CA SER A 36 -11.52 -9.53 6.22
C SER A 36 -12.42 -8.69 7.12
N ALA A 37 -11.96 -7.50 7.55
CA ALA A 37 -12.67 -6.66 8.51
C ALA A 37 -13.28 -5.38 7.91
N ARG A 38 -12.73 -4.89 6.79
CA ARG A 38 -13.04 -3.55 6.25
C ARG A 38 -12.97 -3.51 4.74
N HIS A 39 -13.82 -2.67 4.15
CA HIS A 39 -13.77 -2.18 2.78
C HIS A 39 -13.45 -0.69 2.84
N ILE A 40 -12.42 -0.23 2.13
CA ILE A 40 -11.98 1.17 2.13
C ILE A 40 -11.75 1.62 0.69
N THR A 41 -12.42 2.68 0.26
CA THR A 41 -12.14 3.33 -1.02
C THR A 41 -10.92 4.23 -0.88
N LEU A 42 -9.89 3.93 -1.67
CA LEU A 42 -8.59 4.62 -1.66
C LEU A 42 -8.54 5.79 -2.65
N LEU A 43 -9.26 5.69 -3.77
CA LEU A 43 -9.31 6.72 -4.81
C LEU A 43 -10.59 6.59 -5.62
N GLU A 44 -11.22 7.73 -5.91
CA GLU A 44 -12.22 7.89 -6.96
C GLU A 44 -11.81 9.09 -7.81
N LYS A 45 -11.65 8.90 -9.12
CA LYS A 45 -11.22 9.96 -10.03
C LYS A 45 -11.66 9.68 -11.46
N GLN A 46 -11.97 10.73 -12.21
CA GLN A 46 -12.10 10.66 -13.66
C GLN A 46 -10.73 10.80 -14.34
N VAL A 47 -10.46 9.93 -15.30
CA VAL A 47 -9.19 9.85 -16.05
C VAL A 47 -9.49 10.13 -17.52
N THR A 48 -8.81 11.11 -18.09
CA THR A 48 -8.98 11.55 -19.48
C THR A 48 -7.84 11.14 -20.39
N GLY A 49 -6.66 10.84 -19.81
CA GLY A 49 -5.47 10.55 -20.60
C GLY A 49 -4.25 10.19 -19.77
N PRO A 50 -3.07 10.10 -20.42
CA PRO A 50 -1.81 9.73 -19.78
C PRO A 50 -1.32 10.71 -18.71
N GLU A 51 -1.79 11.96 -18.73
CA GLU A 51 -1.50 12.98 -17.72
C GLU A 51 -2.00 12.63 -16.33
N ASP A 52 -2.95 11.70 -16.24
CA ASP A 52 -3.52 11.21 -14.98
C ASP A 52 -2.78 10.00 -14.40
N ASP A 53 -1.74 9.51 -15.10
CA ASP A 53 -0.82 8.50 -14.56
C ASP A 53 -0.11 9.02 -13.32
N GLY A 54 0.05 8.16 -12.32
CA GLY A 54 0.74 8.58 -11.11
C GLY A 54 0.60 7.63 -9.93
N CYS A 55 1.24 8.00 -8.84
CA CYS A 55 1.20 7.26 -7.59
C CYS A 55 0.43 8.03 -6.53
N VAL A 56 -0.49 7.33 -5.85
CA VAL A 56 -1.27 7.87 -4.74
C VAL A 56 -0.74 7.29 -3.45
N THR A 57 -0.55 8.16 -2.46
CA THR A 57 -0.15 7.76 -1.11
C THR A 57 -1.41 7.53 -0.28
N PHE A 58 -1.47 6.42 0.44
CA PHE A 58 -2.56 6.10 1.35
C PHE A 58 -2.00 5.49 2.63
N LYS A 59 -2.76 5.59 3.71
CA LYS A 59 -2.38 4.97 4.98
C LYS A 59 -2.96 3.55 5.06
N ALA A 60 -2.09 2.56 5.20
CA ALA A 60 -2.54 1.18 5.33
C ALA A 60 -3.32 0.97 6.65
N PRO A 61 -4.38 0.14 6.65
CA PRO A 61 -5.17 -0.11 7.84
C PRO A 61 -4.31 -0.71 8.96
N VAL A 62 -4.72 -0.43 10.20
CA VAL A 62 -4.09 -1.01 11.39
C VAL A 62 -4.33 -2.52 11.40
N SER A 63 -3.30 -3.29 11.72
CA SER A 63 -3.37 -4.73 11.81
C SER A 63 -2.38 -5.22 12.86
N ASP A 64 -2.87 -5.98 13.84
CA ASP A 64 -2.06 -6.55 14.93
C ASP A 64 -1.39 -7.87 14.53
N GLN A 65 -1.88 -8.50 13.46
CA GLN A 65 -1.34 -9.74 12.89
C GLN A 65 -1.24 -9.64 11.38
N ALA A 66 -0.38 -10.46 10.77
CA ALA A 66 -0.29 -10.51 9.32
C ALA A 66 -1.63 -10.98 8.71
N SER A 67 -2.19 -10.20 7.78
CA SER A 67 -3.48 -10.48 7.15
C SER A 67 -3.45 -10.20 5.66
N VAL A 68 -4.22 -10.96 4.90
CA VAL A 68 -4.33 -10.77 3.44
C VAL A 68 -5.45 -9.78 3.14
N GLY A 69 -5.13 -8.79 2.31
CA GLY A 69 -6.07 -7.86 1.71
C GLY A 69 -6.04 -7.95 0.19
N HIS A 70 -6.99 -7.27 -0.45
CA HIS A 70 -7.10 -7.19 -1.90
C HIS A 70 -7.28 -5.73 -2.28
N ILE A 71 -6.40 -5.22 -3.14
CA ILE A 71 -6.62 -3.94 -3.79
C ILE A 71 -7.23 -4.19 -5.16
N THR A 72 -8.39 -3.61 -5.41
CA THR A 72 -9.13 -3.76 -6.65
C THR A 72 -9.24 -2.41 -7.34
N LEU A 73 -8.76 -2.35 -8.58
CA LEU A 73 -8.94 -1.26 -9.51
C LEU A 73 -10.17 -1.56 -10.36
N TYR A 74 -11.16 -0.68 -10.32
CA TYR A 74 -12.32 -0.65 -11.20
C TYR A 74 -12.17 0.51 -12.17
N VAL A 75 -12.42 0.25 -13.46
CA VAL A 75 -12.38 1.23 -14.54
C VAL A 75 -13.68 1.09 -15.32
N GLU A 76 -14.46 2.15 -15.38
CA GLU A 76 -15.76 2.20 -16.05
C GLU A 76 -15.83 3.43 -16.96
N GLY A 77 -16.03 3.19 -18.25
CA GLY A 77 -16.35 4.19 -19.27
C GLY A 77 -17.55 3.76 -20.09
N ASP A 78 -17.83 4.49 -21.17
CA ASP A 78 -18.98 4.22 -22.03
C ASP A 78 -18.87 2.87 -22.76
N THR A 79 -17.64 2.47 -23.12
CA THR A 79 -17.36 1.22 -23.84
C THR A 79 -16.38 0.31 -23.12
N LEU A 80 -15.64 0.82 -22.15
CA LEU A 80 -14.65 0.09 -21.37
C LEU A 80 -15.18 -0.25 -19.97
N LEU A 81 -15.21 -1.55 -19.64
CA LEU A 81 -15.39 -2.02 -18.28
C LEU A 81 -14.25 -2.99 -17.93
N PHE A 82 -13.41 -2.60 -16.98
CA PHE A 82 -12.23 -3.36 -16.62
C PHE A 82 -12.04 -3.42 -15.10
N THR A 83 -11.61 -4.58 -14.62
CA THR A 83 -11.29 -4.79 -13.21
C THR A 83 -9.94 -5.47 -13.09
N HIS A 84 -9.09 -4.96 -12.20
CA HIS A 84 -7.79 -5.56 -11.90
C HIS A 84 -7.57 -5.63 -10.40
N ARG A 85 -7.36 -6.86 -9.92
CA ARG A 85 -7.26 -7.16 -8.49
C ARG A 85 -5.86 -7.66 -8.14
N ARG A 86 -5.29 -7.14 -7.06
CA ARG A 86 -4.00 -7.55 -6.49
C ARG A 86 -4.16 -7.96 -5.05
N SER A 87 -3.68 -9.15 -4.71
CA SER A 87 -3.57 -9.59 -3.31
C SER A 87 -2.35 -8.94 -2.67
N VAL A 88 -2.50 -8.45 -1.45
CA VAL A 88 -1.45 -7.81 -0.66
C VAL A 88 -1.43 -8.39 0.75
N LEU A 89 -0.25 -8.49 1.33
CA LEU A 89 -0.07 -8.90 2.72
C LEU A 89 0.12 -7.66 3.59
N ILE A 90 -0.82 -7.40 4.49
CA ILE A 90 -0.72 -6.31 5.46
C ILE A 90 -0.04 -6.89 6.70
N ARG A 91 1.13 -6.37 7.05
CA ARG A 91 1.90 -6.81 8.22
C ARG A 91 1.93 -5.72 9.30
N PRO A 92 1.90 -6.10 10.58
CA PRO A 92 2.23 -5.19 11.67
C PRO A 92 3.56 -4.50 11.42
N THR A 93 3.69 -3.28 11.88
CA THR A 93 4.96 -2.56 11.79
C THR A 93 5.86 -3.00 12.93
N ASP A 94 6.96 -3.67 12.58
CA ASP A 94 8.02 -3.97 13.53
C ASP A 94 8.81 -2.69 13.82
N ASN A 95 8.95 -2.34 15.09
CA ASN A 95 9.90 -1.32 15.51
C ASN A 95 11.29 -1.96 15.57
N ILE A 96 12.22 -1.47 14.75
CA ILE A 96 13.61 -1.90 14.82
C ILE A 96 14.23 -1.31 16.08
N VAL A 97 14.55 -2.15 17.05
CA VAL A 97 15.24 -1.77 18.28
C VAL A 97 16.70 -2.20 18.16
N PHE A 98 17.61 -1.25 18.36
CA PHE A 98 19.05 -1.50 18.40
C PHE A 98 19.60 -1.14 19.77
N ILE A 99 20.48 -1.98 20.31
CA ILE A 99 21.15 -1.75 21.59
C ILE A 99 22.63 -1.57 21.30
N GLN A 100 23.16 -0.40 21.66
CA GLN A 100 24.59 -0.12 21.61
C GLN A 100 25.13 -0.01 23.04
N SER A 101 26.05 -0.91 23.40
CA SER A 101 26.83 -0.79 24.63
C SER A 101 28.03 0.14 24.41
N ASP A 102 28.56 0.74 25.49
CA ASP A 102 29.77 1.57 25.42
C ASP A 102 30.99 0.76 24.98
N LYS A 103 31.03 -0.55 25.31
CA LYS A 103 32.13 -1.46 24.96
C LYS A 103 31.59 -2.81 24.49
N PRO A 104 32.32 -3.51 23.60
CA PRO A 104 31.97 -4.87 23.19
C PRO A 104 32.25 -5.92 24.28
N ILE A 105 33.18 -5.65 25.21
CA ILE A 105 33.60 -6.56 26.29
C ILE A 105 33.86 -5.76 27.58
N TYR A 106 33.39 -6.26 28.72
CA TYR A 106 33.60 -5.67 30.05
C TYR A 106 34.46 -6.59 30.93
N LYS A 107 35.24 -5.99 31.83
CA LYS A 107 35.91 -6.72 32.93
C LYS A 107 34.92 -6.99 34.07
N PRO A 108 35.13 -8.04 34.89
CA PRO A 108 34.31 -8.29 36.07
C PRO A 108 34.25 -7.06 37.00
N GLY A 109 33.04 -6.63 37.36
CA GLY A 109 32.80 -5.46 38.22
C GLY A 109 32.83 -4.09 37.54
N GLN A 110 33.17 -4.02 36.24
CA GLN A 110 33.13 -2.77 35.48
C GLN A 110 31.68 -2.39 35.15
N LYS A 111 31.28 -1.16 35.48
CA LYS A 111 30.01 -0.58 35.02
C LYS A 111 30.24 0.21 33.74
N GLY A 112 29.21 0.28 32.89
CA GLY A 112 29.20 1.18 31.73
C GLY A 112 29.37 2.62 32.20
N GLU A 113 30.05 3.42 31.38
CA GLU A 113 30.23 4.86 31.60
C GLU A 113 29.09 5.65 30.96
#